data_AF-A0A951E6B1-F1
#
_entry.id   AF-A0A951E6B1-F1
#
_cell.length_a   1.000
_cell.length_b   1.000
_cell.length_c   1.000
_cell.angle_alpha   90.00
_cell.angle_beta   90.00
_cell.angle_gamma   90.00
#
_symmetry.space_group_name_H-M   'P 1'
#
loop_
_entity.id
_entity.type
_entity.pdbx_description
1 polymer ?
#
loop_
_entity_poly.entity_id
_entity_poly.type
_entity_poly.pdbx_seq_one_letter_code
_entity_poly.pdbx_strand_id
1 'polypeptide(L)'
;MAKVTGLSGNEIYCLSLKNYTAGELVVGNSVNSMGFLGGMAAGFKGMAGGEITQVTQAIEEGRIKAFDRMIAEANQHGAIGVTGVTSEVKDFAGNTEFLFVGSCLHRKGLANSHFGNFFSSASDAQELYCHMDAGYQPIQHAFGNISYKKGIAGGIMGSLKAMARGEIKEYSDVFNATRHKALDRIVAQAKSCKANAVVGIRTNIMFWHGTHEMLMTGTAARNSALSAAADSVPVTSDLTGQELWAMTSLGYAPVKLLISASIYSLGVVGGFKSALKSFTKGEIDDMTTLIHDAREVAIDRVKTEADALGADEVVGVKTYIAELGGHLVEFLAIGTAVKKGGGVAVKTPALPVHAIVQDKDTWIEGAFGFSLDRNE
;
A
#
# COMPACT_ATOMS: atom_id res chain seq x y z
N MET A 1 -35.44 5.89 -6.71
CA MET A 1 -34.78 5.14 -7.79
C MET A 1 -33.92 4.07 -7.14
N ALA A 2 -33.77 2.91 -7.77
CA ALA A 2 -32.83 1.90 -7.29
C ALA A 2 -31.39 2.43 -7.42
N LYS A 3 -30.50 2.03 -6.51
CA LYS A 3 -29.08 2.41 -6.52
C LYS A 3 -28.23 1.17 -6.80
N VAL A 4 -27.14 1.33 -7.53
CA VAL A 4 -26.15 0.26 -7.75
C VAL A 4 -24.93 0.61 -6.91
N THR A 5 -24.52 -0.26 -5.99
CA THR A 5 -23.41 0.00 -5.07
C THR A 5 -22.44 -1.17 -5.08
N GLY A 6 -21.15 -0.91 -4.88
CA GLY A 6 -20.14 -1.94 -4.72
C GLY A 6 -20.05 -2.49 -3.29
N LEU A 7 -20.86 -1.97 -2.37
CA LEU A 7 -20.84 -2.33 -0.96
C LEU A 7 -21.59 -3.63 -0.67
N SER A 8 -21.00 -4.47 0.17
CA SER A 8 -21.64 -5.67 0.70
C SER A 8 -22.74 -5.34 1.74
N GLY A 9 -23.54 -6.35 2.10
CA GLY A 9 -24.51 -6.21 3.19
C GLY A 9 -23.86 -5.90 4.54
N ASN A 10 -22.68 -6.47 4.82
CA ASN A 10 -21.90 -6.23 6.03
C ASN A 10 -21.38 -4.80 6.07
N GLU A 11 -20.90 -4.29 4.94
CA GLU A 11 -20.46 -2.91 4.78
C GLU A 11 -21.61 -1.91 4.99
N ILE A 12 -22.78 -2.15 4.38
CA ILE A 12 -23.97 -1.31 4.55
C ILE A 12 -24.43 -1.27 6.01
N TYR A 13 -24.35 -2.42 6.71
CA TYR A 13 -24.65 -2.47 8.14
C TYR A 13 -23.69 -1.60 8.95
N CYS A 14 -22.38 -1.72 8.71
CA CYS A 14 -21.34 -0.93 9.35
C CYS A 14 -21.54 0.58 9.13
N LEU A 15 -21.86 0.99 7.90
CA LEU A 15 -22.18 2.38 7.57
C LEU A 15 -23.40 2.91 8.34
N SER A 16 -24.46 2.11 8.46
CA SER A 16 -25.66 2.49 9.21
C SER A 16 -25.36 2.81 10.68
N LEU A 17 -24.43 2.07 11.30
CA LEU A 17 -23.96 2.33 12.67
C LEU A 17 -23.17 3.65 12.81
N LYS A 18 -22.68 4.20 11.70
CA LYS A 18 -21.99 5.50 11.64
C LYS A 18 -22.86 6.59 10.99
N ASN A 19 -24.18 6.38 10.92
CA ASN A 19 -25.16 7.31 10.35
C ASN A 19 -24.97 7.60 8.85
N TYR A 20 -24.43 6.63 8.11
CA TYR A 20 -24.32 6.66 6.66
C TYR A 20 -25.28 5.67 5.99
N THR A 21 -25.62 5.96 4.73
CA THR A 21 -26.34 5.06 3.83
C THR A 21 -25.59 4.93 2.52
N ALA A 22 -25.74 3.79 1.84
CA ALA A 22 -25.10 3.54 0.56
C ALA A 22 -25.65 4.44 -0.56
N GLY A 23 -24.75 4.81 -1.47
CA GLY A 23 -24.99 5.56 -2.70
C GLY A 23 -24.50 4.79 -3.93
N GLU A 24 -24.53 5.46 -5.08
CA GLU A 24 -24.10 4.90 -6.36
C GLU A 24 -22.60 4.50 -6.35
N LEU A 25 -22.28 3.43 -7.07
CA LEU A 25 -20.95 3.09 -7.51
C LEU A 25 -20.48 4.20 -8.46
N VAL A 26 -19.26 4.69 -8.25
CA VAL A 26 -18.66 5.73 -9.08
C VAL A 26 -17.35 5.26 -9.66
N VAL A 27 -17.06 5.72 -10.88
CA VAL A 27 -15.87 5.34 -11.62
C VAL A 27 -15.20 6.57 -12.20
N GLY A 28 -13.88 6.65 -12.05
CA GLY A 28 -13.07 7.66 -12.71
C GLY A 28 -11.94 7.00 -13.48
N ASN A 29 -11.80 7.32 -14.76
CA ASN A 29 -10.74 6.78 -15.59
C ASN A 29 -9.90 7.88 -16.25
N SER A 30 -8.63 7.61 -16.54
CA SER A 30 -7.75 8.45 -17.35
C SER A 30 -6.92 7.57 -18.27
N VAL A 31 -6.94 7.82 -19.57
CA VAL A 31 -6.19 7.04 -20.56
C VAL A 31 -5.04 7.88 -21.10
N ASN A 32 -3.80 7.40 -20.92
CA ASN A 32 -2.57 8.02 -21.40
C ASN A 32 -1.93 7.15 -22.49
N SER A 33 -1.34 7.76 -23.52
CA SER A 33 -0.79 6.99 -24.64
C SER A 33 0.49 6.24 -24.28
N MET A 34 0.61 4.99 -24.76
CA MET A 34 1.83 4.19 -24.56
C MET A 34 3.04 4.79 -25.26
N GLY A 35 2.87 5.49 -26.38
CA GLY A 35 3.97 6.18 -27.05
C GLY A 35 4.61 7.26 -26.16
N PHE A 36 3.79 7.98 -25.39
CA PHE A 36 4.25 8.98 -24.44
C PHE A 36 4.97 8.34 -23.24
N LEU A 37 4.33 7.40 -22.55
CA LEU A 37 4.90 6.77 -21.36
C LEU A 37 6.08 5.83 -21.68
N GLY A 38 5.97 5.06 -22.77
CA GLY A 38 7.04 4.19 -23.27
C GLY A 38 8.26 4.98 -23.75
N GLY A 39 8.06 6.15 -24.37
CA GLY A 39 9.14 7.07 -24.72
C GLY A 39 9.92 7.56 -23.49
N MET A 40 9.22 7.88 -22.39
CA MET A 40 9.84 8.25 -21.13
C MET A 40 10.64 7.09 -20.53
N ALA A 41 10.08 5.88 -20.48
CA ALA A 41 10.76 4.71 -19.93
C ALA A 41 11.97 4.24 -20.77
N ALA A 42 11.91 4.39 -22.10
CA ALA A 42 12.97 4.00 -23.02
C ALA A 42 14.27 4.81 -22.86
N GLY A 43 14.15 6.09 -22.47
CA GLY A 43 15.28 6.97 -22.15
C GLY A 43 16.13 6.48 -20.97
N PHE A 44 15.61 5.56 -20.15
CA PHE A 44 16.26 5.02 -18.96
C PHE A 44 16.66 3.56 -19.10
N LYS A 45 16.84 3.06 -20.34
CA LYS A 45 17.27 1.66 -20.60
C LYS A 45 18.58 1.25 -19.90
N GLY A 46 19.42 2.19 -19.49
CA GLY A 46 20.68 1.93 -18.77
C GLY A 46 20.71 2.26 -17.27
N MET A 47 19.61 2.72 -16.66
CA MET A 47 19.59 3.05 -15.23
C MET A 47 19.46 1.80 -14.34
N ALA A 48 20.20 1.80 -13.23
CA ALA A 48 20.24 0.77 -12.21
C ALA A 48 19.57 1.25 -10.92
N GLY A 49 18.46 0.64 -10.53
CA GLY A 49 17.78 1.04 -9.30
C GLY A 49 17.32 2.50 -9.28
N GLY A 50 16.70 2.89 -8.16
CA GLY A 50 16.24 4.24 -7.94
C GLY A 50 15.05 4.65 -8.82
N GLU A 51 14.53 5.84 -8.55
CA GLU A 51 13.34 6.35 -9.20
C GLU A 51 13.58 6.73 -10.66
N ILE A 52 12.63 6.36 -11.52
CA ILE A 52 12.44 6.94 -12.84
C ILE A 52 11.44 8.09 -12.71
N THR A 53 11.93 9.30 -12.43
CA THR A 53 11.08 10.40 -11.99
C THR A 53 10.03 10.81 -13.01
N GLN A 54 10.36 10.85 -14.31
CA GLN A 54 9.37 11.23 -15.33
C GLN A 54 8.24 10.21 -15.45
N VAL A 55 8.56 8.91 -15.36
CA VAL A 55 7.54 7.84 -15.39
C VAL A 55 6.68 7.89 -14.13
N THR A 56 7.32 8.11 -12.97
CA THR A 56 6.63 8.23 -11.69
C THR A 56 5.62 9.38 -11.71
N GLN A 57 6.04 10.57 -12.16
CA GLN A 57 5.19 11.76 -12.28
C GLN A 57 4.06 11.54 -13.29
N ALA A 58 4.34 10.94 -14.45
CA ALA A 58 3.31 10.70 -15.45
C ALA A 58 2.23 9.71 -14.97
N ILE A 59 2.62 8.69 -14.20
CA ILE A 59 1.66 7.77 -13.54
C ILE A 59 0.87 8.50 -12.46
N GLU A 60 1.55 9.29 -11.62
CA GLU A 60 0.91 10.09 -10.57
C GLU A 60 -0.14 11.04 -11.15
N GLU A 61 0.19 11.79 -12.19
CA GLU A 61 -0.74 12.68 -12.91
C GLU A 61 -1.93 11.92 -13.51
N GLY A 62 -1.69 10.73 -14.06
CA GLY A 62 -2.74 9.85 -14.58
C GLY A 62 -3.72 9.42 -13.48
N ARG A 63 -3.19 9.01 -12.32
CA ARG A 63 -3.98 8.64 -11.15
C ARG A 63 -4.77 9.82 -10.59
N ILE A 64 -4.16 11.00 -10.47
CA ILE A 64 -4.83 12.22 -10.00
C ILE A 64 -6.03 12.55 -10.90
N LYS A 65 -5.85 12.55 -12.24
CA LYS A 65 -6.95 12.81 -13.19
C LYS A 65 -8.09 11.80 -13.08
N ALA A 66 -7.77 10.52 -12.96
CA ALA A 66 -8.77 9.46 -12.79
C ALA A 66 -9.51 9.63 -11.44
N PHE A 67 -8.80 9.90 -10.36
CA PHE A 67 -9.38 10.15 -9.05
C PHE A 67 -10.29 11.37 -9.04
N ASP A 68 -9.86 12.51 -9.60
CA ASP A 68 -10.66 13.73 -9.68
C ASP A 68 -11.97 13.52 -10.45
N ARG A 69 -11.95 12.70 -11.51
CA ARG A 69 -13.16 12.32 -12.27
C ARG A 69 -14.13 11.49 -11.41
N MET A 70 -13.62 10.51 -10.65
CA MET A 70 -14.44 9.74 -9.71
C MET A 70 -15.08 10.66 -8.65
N ILE A 71 -14.33 11.64 -8.11
CA ILE A 71 -14.86 12.61 -7.15
C ILE A 71 -15.91 13.52 -7.79
N ALA A 72 -15.70 13.97 -9.04
CA ALA A 72 -16.68 14.77 -9.77
C ALA A 72 -17.99 14.00 -9.96
N GLU A 73 -17.93 12.73 -10.32
CA GLU A 73 -19.11 11.85 -10.46
C GLU A 73 -19.82 11.66 -9.10
N ALA A 74 -19.08 11.40 -8.02
CA ALA A 74 -19.66 11.28 -6.69
C ALA A 74 -20.40 12.56 -6.23
N ASN A 75 -19.84 13.73 -6.57
CA ASN A 75 -20.49 15.00 -6.29
C ASN A 75 -21.78 15.19 -7.09
N GLN A 76 -21.84 14.73 -8.35
CA GLN A 76 -23.08 14.75 -9.15
C GLN A 76 -24.17 13.87 -8.54
N HIS A 77 -23.81 12.77 -7.87
CA HIS A 77 -24.74 11.94 -7.10
C HIS A 77 -25.12 12.53 -5.74
N GLY A 78 -24.61 13.71 -5.36
CA GLY A 78 -24.88 14.31 -4.05
C GLY A 78 -24.29 13.50 -2.89
N ALA A 79 -23.18 12.78 -3.15
CA ALA A 79 -22.48 12.04 -2.12
C ALA A 79 -21.80 13.00 -1.13
N ILE A 80 -21.69 12.57 0.13
CA ILE A 80 -20.89 13.25 1.15
C ILE A 80 -19.53 12.58 1.37
N GLY A 81 -19.31 11.47 0.70
CA GLY A 81 -18.01 10.83 0.59
C GLY A 81 -18.06 9.56 -0.23
N VAL A 82 -16.90 8.96 -0.45
CA VAL A 82 -16.73 7.70 -1.18
C VAL A 82 -15.85 6.76 -0.36
N THR A 83 -16.26 5.51 -0.21
CA THR A 83 -15.48 4.47 0.49
C THR A 83 -15.17 3.31 -0.44
N GLY A 84 -14.24 2.46 -0.04
CA GLY A 84 -13.78 1.33 -0.83
C GLY A 84 -13.05 1.77 -2.09
N VAL A 85 -12.36 2.92 -2.03
CA VAL A 85 -11.68 3.47 -3.19
C VAL A 85 -10.49 2.58 -3.57
N THR A 86 -10.58 1.94 -4.72
CA THR A 86 -9.50 1.15 -5.33
C THR A 86 -8.87 1.91 -6.48
N SER A 87 -7.61 1.59 -6.79
CA SER A 87 -6.88 2.17 -7.91
C SER A 87 -6.16 1.09 -8.69
N GLU A 88 -6.33 1.09 -10.01
CA GLU A 88 -5.72 0.11 -10.91
C GLU A 88 -5.03 0.82 -12.08
N VAL A 89 -4.00 0.15 -12.61
CA VAL A 89 -3.34 0.52 -13.87
C VAL A 89 -3.44 -0.67 -14.79
N LYS A 90 -3.98 -0.46 -15.98
CA LYS A 90 -4.24 -1.51 -16.97
C LYS A 90 -3.81 -1.07 -18.35
N ASP A 91 -3.47 -2.04 -19.18
CA ASP A 91 -3.36 -1.82 -20.61
C ASP A 91 -4.76 -1.81 -21.22
N PHE A 92 -5.07 -0.78 -22.00
CA PHE A 92 -6.35 -0.60 -22.65
C PHE A 92 -6.16 -0.06 -24.07
N ALA A 93 -6.52 -0.85 -25.08
CA ALA A 93 -6.42 -0.49 -26.50
C ALA A 93 -5.03 0.07 -26.89
N GLY A 94 -3.95 -0.55 -26.39
CA GLY A 94 -2.58 -0.10 -26.65
C GLY A 94 -2.18 1.18 -25.92
N ASN A 95 -2.98 1.62 -24.95
CA ASN A 95 -2.75 2.76 -24.05
C ASN A 95 -2.73 2.29 -22.59
N THR A 96 -2.41 3.20 -21.68
CA THR A 96 -2.47 2.95 -20.23
C THR A 96 -3.71 3.60 -19.66
N GLU A 97 -4.57 2.82 -19.04
CA GLU A 97 -5.72 3.31 -18.29
C GLU A 97 -5.43 3.30 -16.79
N PHE A 98 -5.60 4.45 -16.15
CA PHE A 98 -5.70 4.60 -14.71
C PHE A 98 -7.18 4.56 -14.33
N LEU A 99 -7.55 3.67 -13.43
CA LEU A 99 -8.94 3.48 -13.01
C LEU A 99 -9.06 3.67 -11.51
N PHE A 100 -10.07 4.41 -11.09
CA PHE A 100 -10.52 4.53 -9.71
C PHE A 100 -11.99 4.13 -9.61
N VAL A 101 -12.30 3.30 -8.63
CA VAL A 101 -13.67 2.84 -8.36
C VAL A 101 -13.95 2.99 -6.88
N GLY A 102 -15.16 3.40 -6.52
CA GLY A 102 -15.60 3.45 -5.14
C GLY A 102 -17.12 3.53 -5.01
N SER A 103 -17.63 3.48 -3.78
CA SER A 103 -19.07 3.59 -3.53
C SER A 103 -19.40 4.85 -2.75
N CYS A 104 -20.36 5.61 -3.25
CA CYS A 104 -20.84 6.83 -2.62
C CYS A 104 -21.50 6.56 -1.26
N LEU A 105 -21.41 7.55 -0.37
CA LEU A 105 -22.05 7.58 0.94
C LEU A 105 -22.97 8.80 1.04
N HIS A 106 -24.09 8.64 1.73
CA HIS A 106 -24.99 9.74 2.11
C HIS A 106 -25.25 9.72 3.62
N ARG A 107 -25.70 10.84 4.19
CA ARG A 107 -26.08 10.89 5.60
C ARG A 107 -27.48 10.31 5.80
N LYS A 108 -27.64 9.47 6.81
CA LYS A 108 -28.95 8.93 7.21
C LYS A 108 -29.84 10.08 7.71
N GLY A 109 -31.07 10.16 7.19
CA GLY A 109 -32.09 11.10 7.65
C GLY A 109 -31.97 12.54 7.12
N LEU A 110 -31.00 12.85 6.27
CA LEU A 110 -30.88 14.14 5.59
C LEU A 110 -30.93 13.91 4.08
N ALA A 111 -32.09 14.11 3.49
CA ALA A 111 -32.22 14.15 2.03
C ALA A 111 -31.46 15.37 1.50
N ASN A 112 -30.40 15.13 0.72
CA ASN A 112 -29.72 16.12 -0.13
C ASN A 112 -29.17 17.37 0.57
N SER A 113 -28.72 17.27 1.83
CA SER A 113 -28.08 18.39 2.51
C SER A 113 -26.54 18.24 2.46
N HIS A 114 -25.85 19.08 1.70
CA HIS A 114 -24.38 19.14 1.58
C HIS A 114 -23.65 19.66 2.84
N PHE A 115 -24.20 19.44 4.04
CA PHE A 115 -23.58 19.90 5.28
C PHE A 115 -22.48 18.94 5.74
N GLY A 116 -21.24 19.24 5.37
CA GLY A 116 -20.02 18.55 5.76
C GLY A 116 -18.97 18.59 4.66
N ASN A 117 -17.69 18.47 5.02
CA ASN A 117 -16.63 18.32 4.03
C ASN A 117 -16.75 16.92 3.40
N PHE A 118 -16.73 16.86 2.07
CA PHE A 118 -16.64 15.61 1.33
C PHE A 118 -15.37 14.85 1.74
N PHE A 119 -15.46 13.52 1.89
CA PHE A 119 -14.29 12.68 2.15
C PHE A 119 -14.16 11.52 1.16
N SER A 120 -12.97 10.95 1.05
CA SER A 120 -12.76 9.65 0.40
C SER A 120 -11.92 8.74 1.27
N SER A 121 -12.02 7.42 1.07
CA SER A 121 -11.28 6.44 1.84
C SER A 121 -10.89 5.24 0.99
N ALA A 122 -9.63 4.80 1.13
CA ALA A 122 -9.15 3.53 0.55
C ALA A 122 -9.69 2.29 1.26
N SER A 123 -10.27 2.46 2.44
CA SER A 123 -10.83 1.37 3.22
C SER A 123 -12.23 1.04 2.71
N ASP A 124 -12.55 -0.25 2.67
CA ASP A 124 -13.92 -0.71 2.57
C ASP A 124 -14.75 -0.18 3.77
N ALA A 125 -16.06 -0.36 3.73
CA ALA A 125 -16.91 0.22 4.76
C ALA A 125 -16.80 -0.47 6.13
N GLN A 126 -16.32 -1.71 6.20
CA GLN A 126 -16.05 -2.41 7.45
C GLN A 126 -14.82 -1.82 8.15
N GLU A 127 -13.72 -1.66 7.42
CA GLU A 127 -12.51 -1.01 7.92
C GLU A 127 -12.75 0.46 8.23
N LEU A 128 -13.49 1.18 7.38
CA LEU A 128 -13.83 2.58 7.62
C LEU A 128 -14.62 2.73 8.93
N TYR A 129 -15.55 1.81 9.23
CA TYR A 129 -16.22 1.76 10.52
C TYR A 129 -15.21 1.67 11.67
N CYS A 130 -14.25 0.75 11.57
CA CYS A 130 -13.23 0.52 12.60
C CYS A 130 -12.35 1.76 12.80
N HIS A 131 -11.89 2.39 11.71
CA HIS A 131 -11.13 3.65 11.74
C HIS A 131 -11.90 4.76 12.48
N MET A 132 -13.17 4.98 12.10
CA MET A 132 -14.03 6.00 12.72
C MET A 132 -14.32 5.70 14.20
N ASP A 133 -14.37 4.42 14.57
CA ASP A 133 -14.56 3.97 15.94
C ASP A 133 -13.31 4.17 16.80
N ALA A 134 -12.13 3.93 16.24
CA ALA A 134 -10.82 4.23 16.83
C ALA A 134 -10.46 5.75 16.83
N GLY A 135 -11.40 6.62 16.44
CA GLY A 135 -11.23 8.07 16.48
C GLY A 135 -10.63 8.71 15.22
N TYR A 136 -10.30 7.92 14.20
CA TYR A 136 -9.75 8.41 12.92
C TYR A 136 -10.88 8.85 11.99
N GLN A 137 -11.05 10.16 11.84
CA GLN A 137 -12.04 10.74 10.93
C GLN A 137 -11.46 10.80 9.50
N PRO A 138 -12.09 10.16 8.49
CA PRO A 138 -11.56 10.13 7.13
C PRO A 138 -11.57 11.53 6.51
N ILE A 139 -10.55 11.82 5.70
CA ILE A 139 -10.44 13.05 4.91
C ILE A 139 -10.33 12.71 3.44
N GLN A 140 -9.37 11.87 3.06
CA GLN A 140 -9.13 11.57 1.65
C GLN A 140 -8.51 10.19 1.44
N HIS A 141 -8.83 9.57 0.31
CA HIS A 141 -8.01 8.50 -0.24
C HIS A 141 -6.63 9.08 -0.57
N ALA A 142 -5.59 8.50 0.03
CA ALA A 142 -4.22 8.93 -0.16
C ALA A 142 -3.45 7.86 -0.91
N PHE A 143 -2.57 8.27 -1.81
CA PHE A 143 -1.66 7.37 -2.51
C PHE A 143 -0.27 7.97 -2.67
N GLY A 144 0.74 7.09 -2.69
CA GLY A 144 2.11 7.43 -2.98
C GLY A 144 2.71 6.38 -3.89
N ASN A 145 3.03 6.76 -5.12
CA ASN A 145 3.62 5.86 -6.10
C ASN A 145 5.11 6.14 -6.33
N ILE A 146 5.84 5.13 -6.77
CA ILE A 146 7.19 5.28 -7.28
C ILE A 146 7.47 4.25 -8.36
N SER A 147 7.98 4.70 -9.50
CA SER A 147 8.42 3.84 -10.59
C SER A 147 9.93 3.70 -10.56
N TYR A 148 10.43 2.49 -10.60
CA TYR A 148 11.85 2.19 -10.50
C TYR A 148 12.24 0.97 -11.35
N LYS A 149 13.54 0.82 -11.65
CA LYS A 149 14.05 -0.40 -12.28
C LYS A 149 14.60 -1.35 -11.24
N LYS A 150 14.13 -2.60 -11.27
CA LYS A 150 14.71 -3.71 -10.51
C LYS A 150 16.10 -4.10 -11.04
N GLY A 151 16.34 -3.85 -12.33
CA GLY A 151 17.60 -4.15 -12.98
C GLY A 151 18.75 -3.33 -12.41
N ILE A 152 19.84 -4.02 -12.08
CA ILE A 152 21.12 -3.44 -11.71
C ILE A 152 21.92 -3.30 -13.00
N ALA A 153 22.09 -2.08 -13.51
CA ALA A 153 22.96 -1.84 -14.65
C ALA A 153 24.41 -2.20 -14.31
N GLY A 154 25.10 -2.75 -15.31
CA GLY A 154 26.44 -3.34 -15.21
C GLY A 154 27.57 -2.42 -14.74
N GLY A 155 27.31 -1.15 -14.42
CA GLY A 155 28.29 -0.25 -13.83
C GLY A 155 28.70 -0.66 -12.41
N ILE A 156 27.75 -1.13 -11.59
CA ILE A 156 28.01 -1.63 -10.24
C ILE A 156 28.42 -3.11 -10.29
N MET A 157 27.83 -3.91 -11.19
CA MET A 157 28.25 -5.30 -11.43
C MET A 157 29.72 -5.39 -11.92
N GLY A 158 30.22 -4.34 -12.59
CA GLY A 158 31.59 -4.24 -13.07
C GLY A 158 32.61 -3.93 -11.98
N SER A 159 32.22 -3.24 -10.90
CA SER A 159 33.07 -2.94 -9.74
C SER A 159 32.95 -4.00 -8.62
N LEU A 160 31.82 -4.70 -8.53
CA LEU A 160 31.60 -5.86 -7.64
C LEU A 160 32.02 -7.20 -8.27
N LYS A 161 32.81 -7.13 -9.35
CA LYS A 161 33.44 -8.29 -9.98
C LYS A 161 34.57 -8.81 -9.07
N ALA A 162 34.18 -9.43 -7.95
CA ALA A 162 34.93 -10.34 -7.07
C ALA A 162 34.53 -10.12 -5.59
N MET A 163 34.00 -11.19 -4.99
CA MET A 163 34.23 -11.55 -3.58
C MET A 163 33.51 -10.74 -2.48
N ALA A 164 32.25 -11.07 -2.22
CA ALA A 164 31.78 -11.45 -0.87
C ALA A 164 30.37 -12.05 -0.96
N ARG A 165 30.14 -13.16 -0.26
CA ARG A 165 28.80 -13.63 0.09
C ARG A 165 28.30 -12.73 1.22
N GLY A 166 27.05 -12.28 1.17
CA GLY A 166 26.49 -11.37 2.16
C GLY A 166 25.68 -10.23 1.55
N GLU A 167 25.37 -9.24 2.38
CA GLU A 167 24.58 -8.08 1.97
C GLU A 167 25.37 -7.18 0.99
N ILE A 168 24.72 -6.80 -0.10
CA ILE A 168 25.18 -5.70 -0.96
C ILE A 168 24.50 -4.42 -0.46
N LYS A 169 25.16 -3.72 0.45
CA LYS A 169 24.61 -2.55 1.14
C LYS A 169 24.14 -1.46 0.18
N GLU A 170 24.88 -1.20 -0.89
CA GLU A 170 24.52 -0.19 -1.87
C GLU A 170 23.17 -0.50 -2.55
N TYR A 171 22.85 -1.79 -2.77
CA TYR A 171 21.54 -2.18 -3.30
C TYR A 171 20.46 -2.08 -2.24
N SER A 172 20.74 -2.55 -1.02
CA SER A 172 19.83 -2.35 0.11
C SER A 172 19.46 -0.88 0.26
N ASP A 173 20.43 0.03 0.25
CA ASP A 173 20.23 1.47 0.41
C ASP A 173 19.36 2.05 -0.71
N VAL A 174 19.59 1.66 -1.97
CA VAL A 174 18.77 2.11 -3.11
C VAL A 174 17.32 1.63 -3.00
N PHE A 175 17.11 0.36 -2.66
CA PHE A 175 15.78 -0.20 -2.49
C PHE A 175 15.05 0.43 -1.30
N ASN A 176 15.73 0.62 -0.16
CA ASN A 176 15.17 1.30 0.99
C ASN A 176 14.79 2.75 0.66
N ALA A 177 15.69 3.53 0.05
CA ALA A 177 15.41 4.91 -0.33
C ALA A 177 14.22 5.02 -1.29
N THR A 178 14.09 4.09 -2.24
CA THR A 178 12.97 4.04 -3.18
C THR A 178 11.64 3.79 -2.44
N ARG A 179 11.60 2.81 -1.53
CA ARG A 179 10.37 2.50 -0.78
C ARG A 179 9.98 3.62 0.19
N HIS A 180 10.95 4.22 0.87
CA HIS A 180 10.71 5.38 1.74
C HIS A 180 10.16 6.56 0.97
N LYS A 181 10.60 6.77 -0.27
CA LYS A 181 10.08 7.86 -1.10
C LYS A 181 8.61 7.67 -1.51
N ALA A 182 8.14 6.43 -1.67
CA ALA A 182 6.70 6.16 -1.84
C ALA A 182 5.91 6.51 -0.57
N LEU A 183 6.45 6.17 0.60
CA LEU A 183 5.87 6.53 1.89
C LEU A 183 5.84 8.06 2.11
N ASP A 184 6.92 8.76 1.75
CA ASP A 184 7.02 10.21 1.86
C ASP A 184 5.96 10.91 0.99
N ARG A 185 5.63 10.36 -0.18
CA ARG A 185 4.59 10.89 -1.07
C ARG A 185 3.19 10.78 -0.46
N ILE A 186 2.82 9.60 0.06
CA ILE A 186 1.50 9.44 0.69
C ILE A 186 1.39 10.30 1.97
N VAL A 187 2.50 10.49 2.70
CA VAL A 187 2.58 11.43 3.84
C VAL A 187 2.43 12.88 3.38
N ALA A 188 3.08 13.28 2.29
CA ALA A 188 2.97 14.62 1.73
C ALA A 188 1.54 14.95 1.29
N GLN A 189 0.84 13.99 0.67
CA GLN A 189 -0.58 14.14 0.33
C GLN A 189 -1.44 14.27 1.59
N ALA A 190 -1.22 13.44 2.62
CA ALA A 190 -1.96 13.55 3.87
C ALA A 190 -1.77 14.93 4.53
N LYS A 191 -0.55 15.46 4.51
CA LYS A 191 -0.26 16.79 5.01
C LYS A 191 -0.96 17.88 4.20
N SER A 192 -1.02 17.76 2.87
CA SER A 192 -1.66 18.76 2.01
C SER A 192 -3.17 18.85 2.26
N CYS A 193 -3.82 17.74 2.65
CA CYS A 193 -5.23 17.71 3.05
C CYS A 193 -5.47 17.90 4.56
N LYS A 194 -4.44 18.30 5.33
CA LYS A 194 -4.49 18.55 6.79
C LYS A 194 -4.86 17.31 7.63
N ALA A 195 -4.63 16.12 7.09
CA ALA A 195 -4.64 14.89 7.86
C ALA A 195 -3.39 14.81 8.75
N ASN A 196 -3.52 14.14 9.90
CA ASN A 196 -2.42 13.85 10.80
C ASN A 196 -2.12 12.34 10.90
N ALA A 197 -2.79 11.54 10.07
CA ALA A 197 -2.59 10.11 9.95
C ALA A 197 -2.88 9.62 8.52
N VAL A 198 -2.21 8.56 8.10
CA VAL A 198 -2.62 7.67 7.01
C VAL A 198 -2.73 6.26 7.54
N VAL A 199 -3.95 5.72 7.58
CA VAL A 199 -4.26 4.41 8.17
C VAL A 199 -4.73 3.43 7.10
N GLY A 200 -4.57 2.13 7.38
CA GLY A 200 -4.91 1.06 6.43
C GLY A 200 -4.06 1.12 5.16
N ILE A 201 -2.77 1.45 5.29
CA ILE A 201 -1.87 1.50 4.14
C ILE A 201 -1.71 0.11 3.54
N ARG A 202 -2.05 -0.03 2.27
CA ARG A 202 -1.78 -1.21 1.45
C ARG A 202 -0.69 -0.89 0.45
N THR A 203 0.32 -1.74 0.39
CA THR A 203 1.42 -1.62 -0.57
C THR A 203 1.24 -2.66 -1.67
N ASN A 204 1.18 -2.21 -2.91
CA ASN A 204 1.17 -3.05 -4.10
C ASN A 204 2.45 -2.79 -4.90
N ILE A 205 3.12 -3.85 -5.35
CA ILE A 205 4.24 -3.75 -6.28
C ILE A 205 3.81 -4.43 -7.58
N MET A 206 3.67 -3.64 -8.64
CA MET A 206 3.27 -4.12 -9.95
C MET A 206 4.41 -3.94 -10.96
N PHE A 207 4.46 -4.85 -11.93
CA PHE A 207 5.36 -4.72 -13.07
C PHE A 207 4.58 -4.17 -14.25
N TRP A 208 5.03 -3.03 -14.76
CA TRP A 208 4.36 -2.32 -15.84
C TRP A 208 5.42 -1.84 -16.85
N HIS A 209 5.34 -2.36 -18.09
CA HIS A 209 6.20 -2.04 -19.25
C HIS A 209 7.70 -1.86 -18.94
N GLY A 210 8.31 -2.84 -18.27
CA GLY A 210 9.76 -2.84 -18.01
C GLY A 210 10.17 -1.99 -16.80
N THR A 211 9.21 -1.52 -16.02
CA THR A 211 9.41 -0.79 -14.76
C THR A 211 8.59 -1.43 -13.66
N HIS A 212 9.09 -1.39 -12.43
CA HIS A 212 8.27 -1.72 -11.28
C HIS A 212 7.65 -0.44 -10.75
N GLU A 213 6.35 -0.47 -10.47
CA GLU A 213 5.68 0.56 -9.69
C GLU A 213 5.40 -0.01 -8.30
N MET A 214 5.86 0.68 -7.28
CA MET A 214 5.33 0.51 -5.93
C MET A 214 4.27 1.58 -5.71
N LEU A 215 3.05 1.16 -5.39
CA LEU A 215 1.93 2.00 -5.02
C LEU A 215 1.55 1.73 -3.57
N MET A 216 1.57 2.76 -2.74
CA MET A 216 0.94 2.74 -1.42
C MET A 216 -0.40 3.44 -1.52
N THR A 217 -1.47 2.84 -1.00
CA THR A 217 -2.79 3.48 -0.85
C THR A 217 -3.27 3.37 0.58
N GLY A 218 -3.98 4.37 1.08
CA GLY A 218 -4.51 4.37 2.44
C GLY A 218 -5.56 5.46 2.65
N THR A 219 -6.05 5.58 3.87
CA THR A 219 -7.01 6.64 4.23
C THR A 219 -6.29 7.71 5.03
N ALA A 220 -6.10 8.89 4.42
CA ALA A 220 -5.71 10.08 5.15
C ALA A 220 -6.85 10.48 6.10
N ALA A 221 -6.53 10.61 7.38
CA ALA A 221 -7.49 10.81 8.44
C ALA A 221 -6.97 11.81 9.49
N ARG A 222 -7.90 12.34 10.28
CA ARG A 222 -7.58 13.16 11.44
C ARG A 222 -8.05 12.49 12.73
N ASN A 223 -7.13 12.37 13.68
CA ASN A 223 -7.42 11.94 15.04
C ASN A 223 -6.86 12.99 16.02
N SER A 224 -7.77 13.66 16.75
CA SER A 224 -7.42 14.74 17.67
C SER A 224 -6.67 14.28 18.92
N ALA A 225 -6.64 12.98 19.19
CA ALA A 225 -5.90 12.41 20.31
C ALA A 225 -4.42 12.13 20.00
N LEU A 226 -4.02 12.20 18.72
CA LEU A 226 -2.61 12.09 18.35
C LEU A 226 -1.84 13.33 18.81
N SER A 227 -0.54 13.15 19.06
CA SER A 227 0.33 14.25 19.45
C SER A 227 0.36 15.38 18.41
N ALA A 228 0.60 16.62 18.83
CA ALA A 228 0.71 17.76 17.91
C ALA A 228 1.83 17.59 16.86
N ALA A 229 2.83 16.75 17.10
CA ALA A 229 3.85 16.42 16.11
C ALA A 229 3.24 15.76 14.85
N ALA A 230 2.14 15.02 15.01
CA ALA A 230 1.43 14.36 13.91
C ALA A 230 0.83 15.36 12.90
N ASP A 231 0.57 16.60 13.29
CA ASP A 231 0.12 17.64 12.35
C ASP A 231 1.24 18.08 11.38
N SER A 232 2.50 17.93 11.79
CA SER A 232 3.66 18.26 10.95
C SER A 232 4.18 17.05 10.17
N VAL A 233 4.14 15.88 10.79
CA VAL A 233 4.56 14.58 10.24
C VAL A 233 3.45 13.57 10.52
N PRO A 234 2.48 13.41 9.60
CA PRO A 234 1.38 12.46 9.76
C PRO A 234 1.87 11.06 10.11
N VAL A 235 1.22 10.42 11.07
CA VAL A 235 1.52 9.02 11.41
C VAL A 235 1.09 8.10 10.28
N THR A 236 1.77 6.97 10.11
CA THR A 236 1.46 5.99 9.06
C THR A 236 1.31 4.59 9.63
N SER A 237 0.39 3.81 9.07
CA SER A 237 0.07 2.47 9.57
C SER A 237 -0.46 1.57 8.45
N ASP A 238 0.09 0.36 8.36
CA ASP A 238 -0.42 -0.72 7.51
C ASP A 238 -1.35 -1.70 8.26
N LEU A 239 -1.61 -1.46 9.55
CA LEU A 239 -2.64 -2.18 10.29
C LEU A 239 -3.99 -2.07 9.57
N THR A 240 -4.68 -3.21 9.48
CA THR A 240 -6.08 -3.26 9.06
C THR A 240 -6.95 -2.43 10.00
N GLY A 241 -8.18 -2.10 9.59
CA GLY A 241 -9.09 -1.34 10.44
C GLY A 241 -9.34 -2.02 11.80
N GLN A 242 -9.47 -3.34 11.80
CA GLN A 242 -9.70 -4.17 12.98
C GLN A 242 -8.46 -4.20 13.89
N GLU A 243 -7.27 -4.33 13.32
CA GLU A 243 -6.01 -4.27 14.08
C GLU A 243 -5.79 -2.88 14.68
N LEU A 244 -6.03 -1.81 13.92
CA LEU A 244 -5.93 -0.44 14.44
C LEU A 244 -6.91 -0.22 15.59
N TRP A 245 -8.15 -0.69 15.46
CA TRP A 245 -9.15 -0.63 16.53
C TRP A 245 -8.69 -1.42 17.76
N ALA A 246 -8.17 -2.64 17.58
CA ALA A 246 -7.69 -3.47 18.67
C ALA A 246 -6.52 -2.81 19.42
N MET A 247 -5.53 -2.30 18.70
CA MET A 247 -4.40 -1.58 19.30
C MET A 247 -4.87 -0.31 20.03
N THR A 248 -5.78 0.44 19.42
CA THR A 248 -6.38 1.63 20.04
C THR A 248 -7.14 1.29 21.32
N SER A 249 -7.84 0.15 21.37
CA SER A 249 -8.56 -0.32 22.57
C SER A 249 -7.62 -0.64 23.73
N LEU A 250 -6.36 -0.97 23.43
CA LEU A 250 -5.29 -1.19 24.39
C LEU A 250 -4.50 0.08 24.74
N GLY A 251 -4.88 1.23 24.16
CA GLY A 251 -4.22 2.53 24.36
C GLY A 251 -2.98 2.77 23.50
N TYR A 252 -2.78 1.99 22.43
CA TYR A 252 -1.69 2.19 21.48
C TYR A 252 -2.14 3.02 20.27
N ALA A 253 -1.27 3.93 19.85
CA ALA A 253 -1.39 4.69 18.61
C ALA A 253 -0.27 4.32 17.64
N PRO A 254 -0.51 4.30 16.32
CA PRO A 254 0.54 4.16 15.33
C PRO A 254 1.44 5.39 15.32
N VAL A 255 2.72 5.15 15.03
CA VAL A 255 3.76 6.17 14.89
C VAL A 255 4.18 6.28 13.43
N LYS A 256 4.60 5.16 12.84
CA LYS A 256 5.09 5.11 11.45
C LYS A 256 5.03 3.69 10.90
N LEU A 257 4.71 3.58 9.61
CA LEU A 257 4.95 2.39 8.80
C LEU A 257 6.46 2.28 8.55
N LEU A 258 7.06 1.21 9.05
CA LEU A 258 8.48 0.91 8.90
C LEU A 258 8.67 -0.09 7.76
N ILE A 259 9.69 0.15 6.94
CA ILE A 259 9.98 -0.66 5.76
C ILE A 259 11.49 -0.84 5.67
N SER A 260 11.96 -2.09 5.71
CA SER A 260 13.38 -2.40 5.51
C SER A 260 13.58 -3.52 4.52
N ALA A 261 14.43 -3.29 3.53
CA ALA A 261 14.92 -4.30 2.61
C ALA A 261 16.41 -4.56 2.80
N SER A 262 16.81 -5.82 2.62
CA SER A 262 18.20 -6.23 2.56
C SER A 262 18.43 -7.08 1.31
N ILE A 263 19.40 -6.69 0.48
CA ILE A 263 19.74 -7.36 -0.77
C ILE A 263 21.01 -8.17 -0.58
N TYR A 264 20.94 -9.48 -0.78
CA TYR A 264 22.06 -10.40 -0.58
C TYR A 264 22.48 -11.05 -1.89
N SER A 265 23.79 -11.25 -2.04
CA SER A 265 24.34 -12.07 -3.12
C SER A 265 24.62 -13.49 -2.65
N LEU A 266 24.14 -14.46 -3.42
CA LEU A 266 24.48 -15.87 -3.25
C LEU A 266 25.92 -16.17 -3.72
N GLY A 267 26.63 -15.21 -4.33
CA GLY A 267 28.01 -15.37 -4.81
C GLY A 267 28.17 -16.20 -6.09
N VAL A 268 29.40 -16.25 -6.63
CA VAL A 268 29.77 -16.97 -7.88
C VAL A 268 30.53 -18.28 -7.58
N VAL A 269 30.50 -18.81 -6.35
CA VAL A 269 31.30 -20.00 -6.01
C VAL A 269 30.76 -21.23 -6.76
N GLY A 270 31.48 -21.63 -7.80
CA GLY A 270 31.46 -23.00 -8.34
C GLY A 270 30.27 -23.42 -9.19
N GLY A 271 29.44 -22.49 -9.69
CA GLY A 271 28.34 -22.79 -10.60
C GLY A 271 27.20 -23.59 -9.95
N PHE A 272 25.99 -23.03 -9.98
CA PHE A 272 24.77 -23.66 -9.45
C PHE A 272 24.58 -25.12 -9.90
N LYS A 273 25.00 -25.47 -11.13
CA LYS A 273 24.99 -26.84 -11.66
C LYS A 273 26.01 -27.81 -11.06
N SER A 274 27.10 -27.33 -10.46
CA SER A 274 28.17 -28.16 -9.89
C SER A 274 27.93 -28.45 -8.40
N ALA A 275 27.40 -27.48 -7.64
CA ALA A 275 26.93 -27.70 -6.27
C ALA A 275 25.67 -28.60 -6.24
N LEU A 276 24.70 -28.35 -7.12
CA LEU A 276 23.46 -29.16 -7.22
C LEU A 276 23.72 -30.58 -7.75
N LYS A 277 24.84 -30.82 -8.46
CA LYS A 277 25.25 -32.17 -8.88
C LYS A 277 25.77 -33.03 -7.74
N SER A 278 26.11 -32.43 -6.59
CA SER A 278 26.66 -33.15 -5.43
C SER A 278 25.62 -33.46 -4.34
N PHE A 279 24.38 -32.97 -4.44
CA PHE A 279 23.40 -33.04 -3.34
C PHE A 279 22.03 -33.51 -3.82
N THR A 280 21.75 -34.78 -3.55
CA THR A 280 20.51 -35.49 -3.92
C THR A 280 19.48 -35.59 -2.79
N LYS A 281 19.65 -34.93 -1.63
CA LYS A 281 18.65 -34.86 -0.54
C LYS A 281 19.15 -33.98 0.61
N GLY A 282 18.47 -32.87 0.94
CA GLY A 282 18.74 -32.10 2.16
C GLY A 282 18.47 -30.60 2.04
N GLU A 283 18.59 -29.91 3.17
CA GLU A 283 18.67 -28.45 3.27
C GLU A 283 19.96 -27.93 2.61
N ILE A 284 19.90 -26.75 1.98
CA ILE A 284 21.09 -26.05 1.50
C ILE A 284 21.51 -25.10 2.61
N ASP A 285 22.30 -25.58 3.57
CA ASP A 285 22.75 -24.83 4.77
C ASP A 285 23.21 -23.41 4.42
N ASP A 286 23.87 -23.27 3.26
CA ASP A 286 24.37 -21.99 2.80
C ASP A 286 23.27 -20.98 2.42
N MET A 287 22.21 -21.46 1.77
CA MET A 287 21.08 -20.63 1.40
C MET A 287 20.23 -20.30 2.62
N THR A 288 20.05 -21.26 3.53
CA THR A 288 19.34 -21.02 4.80
C THR A 288 20.03 -19.95 5.62
N THR A 289 21.35 -20.07 5.81
CA THR A 289 22.14 -19.08 6.56
C THR A 289 22.01 -17.69 5.95
N LEU A 290 22.08 -17.57 4.61
CA LEU A 290 21.97 -16.29 3.93
C LEU A 290 20.59 -15.63 4.12
N ILE A 291 19.51 -16.42 4.08
CA ILE A 291 18.16 -15.90 4.37
C ILE A 291 18.02 -15.49 5.83
N HIS A 292 18.64 -16.23 6.76
CA HIS A 292 18.67 -15.86 8.16
C HIS A 292 19.40 -14.54 8.40
N ASP A 293 20.58 -14.36 7.80
CA ASP A 293 21.36 -13.11 7.90
C ASP A 293 20.57 -11.94 7.31
N ALA A 294 19.98 -12.11 6.12
CA ALA A 294 19.16 -11.09 5.48
C ALA A 294 17.96 -10.68 6.34
N ARG A 295 17.27 -11.67 6.91
CA ARG A 295 16.17 -11.42 7.85
C ARG A 295 16.62 -10.66 9.08
N GLU A 296 17.73 -11.07 9.70
CA GLU A 296 18.26 -10.44 10.90
C GLU A 296 18.56 -8.96 10.65
N VAL A 297 19.25 -8.66 9.56
CA VAL A 297 19.58 -7.29 9.16
C VAL A 297 18.33 -6.44 8.89
N ALA A 298 17.35 -6.96 8.14
CA ALA A 298 16.12 -6.22 7.85
C ALA A 298 15.29 -5.94 9.11
N ILE A 299 15.16 -6.93 10.01
CA ILE A 299 14.42 -6.77 11.26
C ILE A 299 15.16 -5.82 12.23
N ASP A 300 16.48 -5.92 12.32
CA ASP A 300 17.28 -5.05 13.20
C ASP A 300 17.19 -3.57 12.79
N ARG A 301 17.16 -3.29 11.47
CA ARG A 301 16.90 -1.94 10.95
C ARG A 301 15.52 -1.42 11.32
N VAL A 302 14.48 -2.25 11.19
CA VAL A 302 13.12 -1.90 11.60
C VAL A 302 13.07 -1.58 13.09
N LYS A 303 13.71 -2.39 13.94
CA LYS A 303 13.81 -2.13 15.38
C LYS A 303 14.56 -0.83 15.69
N THR A 304 15.72 -0.64 15.06
CA THR A 304 16.54 0.57 15.23
C THR A 304 15.76 1.83 14.86
N GLU A 305 14.99 1.78 13.76
CA GLU A 305 14.13 2.91 13.36
C GLU A 305 12.99 3.14 14.36
N ALA A 306 12.35 2.07 14.86
CA ALA A 306 11.32 2.15 15.89
C ALA A 306 11.85 2.78 17.19
N ASP A 307 13.03 2.36 17.65
CA ASP A 307 13.71 2.88 18.83
C ASP A 307 14.04 4.36 18.67
N ALA A 308 14.52 4.76 17.50
CA ALA A 308 14.80 6.16 17.16
C ALA A 308 13.53 7.04 17.17
N LEU A 309 12.37 6.45 16.89
CA LEU A 309 11.05 7.10 16.97
C LEU A 309 10.47 7.08 18.39
N GLY A 310 11.10 6.38 19.33
CA GLY A 310 10.59 6.16 20.69
C GLY A 310 9.25 5.41 20.70
N ALA A 311 9.07 4.49 19.76
CA ALA A 311 7.98 3.53 19.75
C ALA A 311 8.20 2.45 20.81
N ASP A 312 7.11 1.85 21.31
CA ASP A 312 7.20 0.77 22.29
C ASP A 312 7.33 -0.59 21.60
N GLU A 313 6.67 -0.76 20.45
CA GLU A 313 6.61 -2.02 19.72
C GLU A 313 6.53 -1.79 18.20
N VAL A 314 6.88 -2.82 17.41
CA VAL A 314 6.57 -2.91 15.99
C VAL A 314 5.63 -4.10 15.78
N VAL A 315 4.40 -3.83 15.36
CA VAL A 315 3.33 -4.82 15.26
C VAL A 315 2.93 -5.08 13.81
N GLY A 316 2.29 -6.23 13.59
CA GLY A 316 1.81 -6.63 12.28
C GLY A 316 2.93 -6.79 11.26
N VAL A 317 4.11 -7.28 11.66
CA VAL A 317 5.26 -7.41 10.74
C VAL A 317 4.97 -8.48 9.68
N LYS A 318 5.03 -8.08 8.41
CA LYS A 318 5.01 -8.98 7.25
C LYS A 318 6.40 -9.05 6.65
N THR A 319 6.79 -10.25 6.21
CA THR A 319 8.09 -10.49 5.57
C THR A 319 7.90 -11.11 4.20
N TYR A 320 8.67 -10.62 3.23
CA TYR A 320 8.67 -11.13 1.86
C TYR A 320 10.09 -11.46 1.42
N ILE A 321 10.21 -12.54 0.67
CA ILE A 321 11.46 -12.93 0.03
C ILE A 321 11.23 -12.92 -1.47
N ALA A 322 12.09 -12.24 -2.22
CA ALA A 322 11.99 -12.16 -3.67
C ALA A 322 13.35 -12.34 -4.34
N GLU A 323 13.40 -13.16 -5.40
CA GLU A 323 14.58 -13.24 -6.25
C GLU A 323 14.65 -12.02 -7.17
N LEU A 324 15.82 -11.37 -7.23
CA LEU A 324 16.02 -10.18 -8.07
C LEU A 324 16.67 -10.47 -9.43
N GLY A 325 17.06 -11.72 -9.67
CA GLY A 325 17.91 -12.11 -10.79
C GLY A 325 19.39 -11.93 -10.47
N GLY A 326 20.28 -12.51 -11.29
CA GLY A 326 21.74 -12.38 -11.08
C GLY A 326 22.25 -12.94 -9.75
N HIS A 327 21.58 -13.97 -9.20
CA HIS A 327 21.89 -14.58 -7.90
C HIS A 327 21.71 -13.63 -6.69
N LEU A 328 20.80 -12.67 -6.83
CA LEU A 328 20.42 -11.75 -5.76
C LEU A 328 19.07 -12.13 -5.17
N VAL A 329 18.99 -12.03 -3.84
CA VAL A 329 17.78 -12.24 -3.06
C VAL A 329 17.49 -10.99 -2.25
N GLU A 330 16.24 -10.55 -2.27
CA GLU A 330 15.71 -9.53 -1.39
C GLU A 330 14.97 -10.18 -0.23
N PHE A 331 15.29 -9.73 0.99
CA PHE A 331 14.41 -9.89 2.15
C PHE A 331 13.81 -8.53 2.49
N LEU A 332 12.49 -8.46 2.60
CA LEU A 332 11.73 -7.25 2.91
C LEU A 332 10.92 -7.47 4.18
N ALA A 333 11.04 -6.56 5.15
CA ALA A 333 10.21 -6.49 6.35
C ALA A 333 9.40 -5.19 6.33
N ILE A 334 8.09 -5.30 6.61
CA ILE A 334 7.16 -4.16 6.72
C ILE A 334 6.35 -4.34 8.00
N GLY A 335 6.20 -3.29 8.80
CA GLY A 335 5.33 -3.32 9.97
C GLY A 335 5.07 -1.93 10.54
N THR A 336 4.16 -1.83 11.50
CA THR A 336 3.78 -0.53 12.08
C THR A 336 4.41 -0.36 13.47
N ALA A 337 5.22 0.68 13.63
CA ALA A 337 5.66 1.13 14.95
C ALA A 337 4.48 1.73 15.71
N VAL A 338 4.30 1.33 16.97
CA VAL A 338 3.21 1.79 17.84
C VAL A 338 3.74 2.31 19.17
N LYS A 339 3.00 3.23 19.77
CA LYS A 339 3.31 3.80 21.07
C LYS A 339 2.08 3.85 21.94
N LYS A 340 2.22 3.44 23.19
CA LYS A 340 1.19 3.54 24.21
C LYS A 340 1.13 4.96 24.76
N GLY A 341 -0.06 5.57 24.77
CA GLY A 341 -0.21 6.96 25.17
C GLY A 341 -1.63 7.35 25.52
N GLY A 342 -1.77 8.18 26.56
CA GLY A 342 -3.07 8.60 27.10
C GLY A 342 -3.77 9.60 26.18
N GLY A 343 -4.68 9.10 25.35
CA GLY A 343 -5.57 9.97 24.56
C GLY A 343 -6.36 9.22 23.51
N VAL A 344 -5.75 8.19 22.89
CA VAL A 344 -6.46 7.36 21.92
C VAL A 344 -7.40 6.41 22.64
N ALA A 345 -8.61 6.24 22.09
CA ALA A 345 -9.63 5.38 22.64
C ALA A 345 -10.60 4.97 21.53
N VAL A 346 -11.25 3.82 21.72
CA VAL A 346 -12.34 3.35 20.87
C VAL A 346 -13.69 3.88 21.37
N LYS A 347 -14.66 4.05 20.48
CA LYS A 347 -16.00 4.55 20.82
C LYS A 347 -16.93 3.43 21.28
N THR A 348 -16.77 2.22 20.75
CA THR A 348 -17.54 1.04 21.19
C THR A 348 -16.67 0.09 22.00
N PRO A 349 -17.24 -0.67 22.95
CA PRO A 349 -16.50 -1.66 23.73
C PRO A 349 -16.14 -2.93 22.93
N ALA A 350 -16.82 -3.16 21.82
CA ALA A 350 -16.58 -4.29 20.92
C ALA A 350 -16.91 -3.89 19.48
N LEU A 351 -16.24 -4.52 18.52
CA LEU A 351 -16.61 -4.45 17.11
C LEU A 351 -17.86 -5.30 16.85
N PRO A 352 -18.80 -4.83 16.01
CA PRO A 352 -19.90 -5.66 15.54
C PRO A 352 -19.34 -6.79 14.67
N VAL A 353 -19.99 -7.96 14.69
CA VAL A 353 -19.58 -9.11 13.86
C VAL A 353 -19.46 -8.77 12.38
N HIS A 354 -20.31 -7.86 11.87
CA HIS A 354 -20.29 -7.37 10.48
C HIS A 354 -19.06 -6.55 10.12
N ALA A 355 -18.26 -6.10 11.09
CA ALA A 355 -16.99 -5.43 10.84
C ALA A 355 -15.80 -6.39 10.88
N ILE A 356 -16.03 -7.67 11.20
CA ILE A 356 -14.99 -8.69 11.39
C ILE A 356 -15.16 -9.81 10.36
N VAL A 357 -16.41 -10.13 10.00
CA VAL A 357 -16.73 -11.18 9.05
C VAL A 357 -16.25 -10.76 7.66
N GLN A 358 -15.31 -11.53 7.13
CA GLN A 358 -14.87 -11.38 5.77
C GLN A 358 -16.03 -11.67 4.81
N ASP A 359 -16.24 -10.76 3.86
CA ASP A 359 -17.22 -10.96 2.82
C ASP A 359 -16.84 -12.18 1.98
N LYS A 360 -17.85 -12.99 1.64
CA LYS A 360 -17.67 -14.16 0.80
C LYS A 360 -18.08 -13.80 -0.60
N ASP A 361 -17.17 -13.97 -1.55
CA ASP A 361 -17.53 -13.87 -2.96
C ASP A 361 -18.55 -14.95 -3.28
N THR A 362 -19.68 -14.52 -3.83
CA THR A 362 -20.67 -15.43 -4.42
C THR A 362 -20.22 -15.89 -5.81
N TRP A 363 -19.19 -15.24 -6.37
CA TRP A 363 -18.55 -15.60 -7.62
C TRP A 363 -17.22 -16.29 -7.32
N ILE A 364 -17.20 -17.61 -7.40
CA ILE A 364 -15.99 -18.41 -7.20
C ILE A 364 -15.46 -18.76 -8.59
N GLU A 365 -14.29 -18.26 -8.96
CA GLU A 365 -13.56 -18.78 -10.13
C GLU A 365 -13.12 -20.23 -9.82
N GLY A 366 -13.92 -21.20 -10.28
CA GLY A 366 -13.57 -22.62 -10.31
C GLY A 366 -14.57 -23.60 -9.69
N ALA A 367 -14.85 -24.67 -10.46
CA ALA A 367 -15.61 -25.90 -10.20
C ALA A 367 -17.15 -25.92 -10.26
N PHE A 368 -17.86 -24.78 -10.40
CA PHE A 368 -19.33 -24.78 -10.66
C PHE A 368 -19.79 -23.92 -11.84
N GLY A 369 -19.01 -23.87 -12.91
CA GLY A 369 -19.59 -23.80 -14.26
C GLY A 369 -19.86 -22.45 -14.90
N PHE A 370 -19.09 -21.39 -14.62
CA PHE A 370 -18.90 -20.29 -15.59
C PHE A 370 -17.47 -19.75 -15.51
N SER A 371 -16.67 -20.08 -16.53
CA SER A 371 -15.40 -19.41 -16.82
C SER A 371 -15.71 -18.23 -17.74
N LEU A 372 -15.48 -17.01 -17.27
CA LEU A 372 -15.29 -15.87 -18.16
C LEU A 372 -13.82 -15.88 -18.53
N ASP A 373 -13.50 -16.62 -19.59
CA ASP A 373 -12.18 -16.63 -20.20
C ASP A 373 -11.88 -15.18 -20.66
N ARG A 374 -11.10 -14.44 -19.87
CA ARG A 374 -10.49 -13.18 -20.29
C ARG A 374 -9.05 -13.46 -20.73
N ASN A 375 -8.92 -14.31 -21.73
CA ASN A 375 -7.71 -14.45 -22.52
C ASN A 375 -7.96 -13.81 -23.88
N GLU A 376 -7.63 -12.52 -24.01
CA GLU A 376 -7.05 -11.94 -25.24
C GLU A 376 -6.07 -10.82 -24.87
#